data_AF-A0A3N9VZ91-F1
#
_entry.id   AF-A0A3N9VZ91-F1
#
_cell.length_a   1.000
_cell.length_b   1.000
_cell.length_c   1.000
_cell.angle_alpha   90.00
_cell.angle_beta   90.00
_cell.angle_gamma   90.00
#
_symmetry.space_group_name_H-M   'P 1'
#
loop_
_entity.id
_entity.type
_entity.pdbx_description
1 polymer ?
#
loop_
_entity_poly.entity_id
_entity_poly.type
_entity_poly.pdbx_seq_one_letter_code
_entity_poly.pdbx_strand_id
1 'polypeptide(L)'
;MTGHQSLSLADAADLSHAPIDVTAVLDHLIHESDAAAATSIGFPGAVDLHYGEVLTRLGNRLWNNIGDPADLGGVAHTRVLERAVIAWVADTLAMPLDDRWGYVTTGGTEGNLSALHTAHHRHPTARIYYST
;
A
#
# COMPACT_ATOMS: atom_id res chain seq x y z
N MET A 1 13.75 43.11 -9.70
CA MET A 1 14.06 41.88 -8.95
C MET A 1 12.96 41.67 -7.92
N THR A 2 11.83 41.10 -8.35
CA THR A 2 10.80 40.62 -7.44
C THR A 2 11.25 39.25 -6.96
N GLY A 3 11.59 39.14 -5.67
CA GLY A 3 11.94 37.86 -5.07
C GLY A 3 10.72 36.94 -5.12
N HIS A 4 10.83 35.83 -5.85
CA HIS A 4 9.90 34.72 -5.65
C HIS A 4 10.14 34.21 -4.23
N GLN A 5 9.23 34.54 -3.32
CA GLN A 5 9.09 33.82 -2.06
C GLN A 5 8.81 32.37 -2.45
N SER A 6 9.73 31.46 -2.13
CA SER A 6 9.48 30.02 -2.27
C SER A 6 8.36 29.69 -1.29
N LEU A 7 7.14 29.49 -1.79
CA LEU A 7 6.03 28.96 -1.01
C LEU A 7 6.47 27.63 -0.40
N SER A 8 6.18 27.41 0.89
CA SER A 8 6.46 26.12 1.52
C SER A 8 5.48 25.07 0.95
N LEU A 9 5.88 23.80 0.89
CA LEU A 9 4.99 22.71 0.46
C LEU A 9 3.70 22.67 1.29
N ALA A 10 3.82 22.94 2.60
CA ALA A 10 2.68 22.98 3.51
C ALA A 10 1.66 24.06 3.12
N ASP A 11 2.14 25.26 2.75
CA ASP A 11 1.26 26.34 2.28
C ASP A 11 0.67 26.01 0.90
N ALA A 12 1.48 25.42 0.00
CA ALA A 12 1.04 25.05 -1.33
C ALA A 12 0.00 23.91 -1.35
N ALA A 13 0.06 23.01 -0.36
CA ALA A 13 -0.85 21.87 -0.21
C ALA A 13 -2.06 22.15 0.71
N ASP A 14 -2.23 23.38 1.20
CA ASP A 14 -3.33 23.73 2.10
C ASP A 14 -4.69 23.74 1.38
N LEU A 15 -5.47 22.67 1.62
CA LEU A 15 -6.81 22.49 1.06
C LEU A 15 -7.82 23.55 1.53
N SER A 16 -7.52 24.32 2.58
CA SER A 16 -8.40 25.38 3.06
C SER A 16 -8.32 26.67 2.23
N HIS A 17 -7.28 26.83 1.39
CA HIS A 17 -7.03 28.03 0.59
C HIS A 17 -7.07 27.77 -0.93
N ALA A 18 -8.19 27.26 -1.44
CA ALA A 18 -8.37 27.03 -2.88
C ALA A 18 -8.34 28.34 -3.70
N PRO A 19 -7.74 28.36 -4.90
CA PRO A 19 -7.25 27.18 -5.66
C PRO A 19 -5.81 26.75 -5.30
N ILE A 20 -5.59 25.44 -5.23
CA ILE A 20 -4.26 24.84 -5.09
C ILE A 20 -3.59 24.70 -6.45
N ASP A 21 -2.32 25.09 -6.53
CA ASP A 21 -1.47 24.75 -7.66
C ASP A 21 -0.98 23.29 -7.53
N VAL A 22 -1.79 22.37 -8.07
CA VAL A 22 -1.51 20.92 -8.03
C VAL A 22 -0.19 20.60 -8.72
N THR A 23 0.17 21.31 -9.79
CA THR A 23 1.42 21.04 -10.53
C THR A 23 2.62 21.41 -9.68
N ALA A 24 2.60 22.60 -9.06
CA ALA A 24 3.67 23.03 -8.17
C ALA A 24 3.87 22.07 -6.97
N VAL A 25 2.78 21.55 -6.39
CA VAL A 25 2.86 20.56 -5.30
C VAL A 25 3.50 19.26 -5.77
N LEU A 26 3.07 18.73 -6.92
CA LEU A 26 3.60 17.47 -7.45
C LEU A 26 5.08 17.59 -7.85
N ASP A 27 5.46 18.67 -8.53
CA ASP A 27 6.84 18.92 -8.95
C ASP A 27 7.77 19.06 -7.73
N HIS A 28 7.30 19.73 -6.68
CA HIS A 28 8.05 19.86 -5.43
C HIS A 28 8.30 18.50 -4.77
N LEU A 29 7.26 17.67 -4.63
CA LEU A 29 7.36 16.33 -4.04
C LEU A 29 8.33 15.42 -4.82
N ILE A 30 8.29 15.46 -6.15
CA ILE A 30 9.21 14.70 -7.01
C ILE A 30 10.64 15.18 -6.80
N HIS A 31 10.87 16.50 -6.78
CA HIS A 31 12.19 17.07 -6.57
C HIS A 31 12.80 16.66 -5.21
N GLU A 32 12.01 16.72 -4.13
CA GLU A 32 12.46 16.29 -2.79
C GLU A 32 12.81 14.78 -2.77
N SER A 33 11.96 13.95 -3.41
CA SER A 33 12.21 12.51 -3.53
C SER A 33 13.51 12.21 -4.30
N ASP A 34 13.71 12.85 -5.45
CA ASP A 34 14.90 12.67 -6.28
C ASP A 34 16.18 13.12 -5.57
N ALA A 35 16.12 14.24 -4.84
CA ALA A 35 17.25 14.76 -4.08
C ALA A 35 17.66 13.82 -2.93
N ALA A 36 16.71 13.13 -2.30
CA ALA A 36 16.97 12.18 -1.21
C ALA A 36 17.29 10.75 -1.69
N ALA A 37 17.01 10.41 -2.95
CA ALA A 37 17.08 9.03 -3.45
C ALA A 37 18.43 8.35 -3.20
N ALA A 38 19.54 9.06 -3.43
CA ALA A 38 20.89 8.51 -3.26
C ALA A 38 21.27 8.18 -1.80
N THR A 39 20.56 8.76 -0.82
CA THR A 39 20.85 8.60 0.62
C THR A 39 19.73 7.92 1.39
N SER A 40 18.62 7.56 0.73
CA SER A 40 17.48 6.85 1.32
C SER A 40 17.77 5.35 1.48
N ILE A 41 18.72 5.03 2.36
CA ILE A 41 19.21 3.66 2.62
C ILE A 41 18.98 3.19 4.07
N GLY A 42 18.29 3.99 4.88
CA GLY A 42 18.10 3.74 6.31
C GLY A 42 16.93 2.83 6.67
N PHE A 43 16.05 2.50 5.71
CA PHE A 43 14.87 1.68 5.93
C PHE A 43 14.69 0.63 4.82
N PRO A 44 14.14 -0.55 5.12
CA PRO A 44 13.90 -1.59 4.13
C PRO A 44 12.65 -1.25 3.30
N GLY A 45 12.84 -0.49 2.22
CA GLY A 45 11.81 -0.16 1.24
C GLY A 45 12.36 -0.26 -0.17
N ALA A 46 11.57 -0.83 -1.09
CA ALA A 46 11.89 -0.78 -2.51
C ALA A 46 11.66 0.65 -3.02
N VAL A 47 12.64 1.20 -3.74
CA VAL A 47 12.62 2.59 -4.25
C VAL A 47 12.58 2.65 -5.78
N ASP A 48 12.81 1.53 -6.45
CA ASP A 48 12.89 1.36 -7.90
C ASP A 48 11.60 0.77 -8.50
N LEU A 49 10.45 1.20 -7.98
CA LEU A 49 9.13 0.70 -8.36
C LEU A 49 8.63 1.38 -9.64
N HIS A 50 8.23 0.60 -10.65
CA HIS A 50 7.68 1.13 -11.89
C HIS A 50 6.28 0.56 -12.21
N TYR A 51 5.25 1.36 -11.94
CA TYR A 51 3.84 0.96 -12.13
C TYR A 51 3.21 1.41 -13.46
N GLY A 52 3.99 2.02 -14.36
CA GLY A 52 3.45 2.67 -15.56
C GLY A 52 2.58 1.76 -16.42
N GLU A 53 2.93 0.49 -16.54
CA GLU A 53 2.16 -0.49 -17.31
C GLU A 53 0.74 -0.71 -16.75
N VAL A 54 0.67 -0.86 -15.42
CA VAL A 54 -0.57 -1.09 -14.68
C VAL A 54 -1.42 0.17 -14.69
N LEU A 55 -0.82 1.33 -14.37
CA LEU A 55 -1.53 2.62 -14.32
C LEU A 55 -2.13 3.00 -15.68
N THR A 56 -1.40 2.76 -16.79
CA THR A 56 -1.90 3.06 -18.15
C THR A 56 -3.17 2.26 -18.48
N ARG A 57 -3.28 1.01 -18.00
CA ARG A 57 -4.43 0.14 -18.31
C ARG A 57 -5.56 0.27 -17.30
N LEU A 58 -5.22 0.41 -16.02
CA LEU A 58 -6.15 0.27 -14.90
C LEU A 58 -6.44 1.58 -14.16
N GLY A 59 -5.59 2.61 -14.27
CA GLY A 59 -5.61 3.80 -13.42
C GLY A 59 -6.84 4.71 -13.56
N ASN A 60 -7.58 4.60 -14.67
CA ASN A 60 -8.77 5.42 -14.93
C ASN A 60 -10.07 4.75 -14.46
N ARG A 61 -9.99 3.75 -13.57
CA ARG A 61 -11.14 2.99 -13.05
C ARG A 61 -10.97 2.71 -11.56
N LEU A 62 -12.07 2.72 -10.82
CA LEU A 62 -12.09 2.22 -9.45
C LEU A 62 -12.09 0.69 -9.47
N TRP A 63 -11.04 0.10 -8.92
CA TRP A 63 -10.94 -1.34 -8.65
C TRP A 63 -11.08 -1.57 -7.16
N ASN A 64 -11.93 -2.51 -6.76
CA ASN A 64 -12.19 -2.76 -5.35
C ASN A 64 -12.46 -4.24 -5.07
N ASN A 65 -11.55 -4.89 -4.35
CA ASN A 65 -11.66 -6.29 -3.91
C ASN A 65 -12.49 -6.38 -2.62
N ILE A 66 -13.76 -6.01 -2.67
CA ILE A 66 -14.65 -6.03 -1.50
C ILE A 66 -14.85 -7.47 -1.02
N GLY A 67 -14.70 -7.76 0.27
CA GLY A 67 -15.02 -9.08 0.81
C GLY A 67 -13.89 -10.11 0.61
N ASP A 68 -14.25 -11.39 0.63
CA ASP A 68 -13.28 -12.49 0.60
C ASP A 68 -12.69 -12.66 -0.81
N PRO A 69 -11.38 -12.99 -0.95
CA PRO A 69 -10.77 -13.29 -2.26
C PRO A 69 -11.47 -14.39 -3.08
N ALA A 70 -12.19 -15.30 -2.43
CA ALA A 70 -12.99 -16.36 -3.03
C ALA A 70 -14.41 -15.92 -3.43
N ASP A 71 -14.86 -14.71 -3.05
CA ASP A 71 -16.19 -14.22 -3.37
C ASP A 71 -16.39 -14.04 -4.88
N LEU A 72 -17.57 -14.47 -5.36
CA LEU A 72 -17.98 -14.41 -6.77
C LEU A 72 -18.72 -13.11 -7.15
N GLY A 73 -18.99 -12.23 -6.19
CA GLY A 73 -19.79 -11.02 -6.39
C GLY A 73 -18.99 -9.80 -6.86
N GLY A 74 -19.68 -8.85 -7.50
CA GLY A 74 -19.09 -7.62 -8.04
C GLY A 74 -18.54 -7.78 -9.46
N VAL A 75 -18.02 -6.69 -10.04
CA VAL A 75 -17.52 -6.68 -11.43
C VAL A 75 -16.15 -6.01 -11.53
N ALA A 76 -15.96 -4.85 -10.90
CA ALA A 76 -14.72 -4.09 -10.96
C ALA A 76 -13.77 -4.48 -9.81
N HIS A 77 -13.22 -5.69 -9.88
CA HIS A 77 -12.26 -6.21 -8.90
C HIS A 77 -11.11 -6.96 -9.57
N THR A 78 -10.02 -7.14 -8.83
CA THR A 78 -8.81 -7.88 -9.22
C THR A 78 -8.57 -9.12 -8.36
N ARG A 79 -9.59 -9.63 -7.63
CA ARG A 79 -9.48 -10.83 -6.77
C ARG A 79 -8.81 -12.05 -7.42
N VAL A 80 -8.89 -12.20 -8.76
CA VAL A 80 -8.16 -13.27 -9.46
C VAL A 80 -6.64 -13.13 -9.33
N LEU A 81 -6.11 -11.90 -9.38
CA LEU A 81 -4.70 -11.60 -9.15
C LEU A 81 -4.35 -11.77 -7.67
N GLU A 82 -5.23 -11.33 -6.77
CA GLU A 82 -5.05 -11.52 -5.32
C GLU A 82 -4.92 -13.01 -4.96
N ARG A 83 -5.82 -13.87 -5.45
CA ARG A 83 -5.72 -15.33 -5.24
C ARG A 83 -4.43 -15.91 -5.83
N ALA A 84 -3.97 -15.40 -6.97
CA ALA A 84 -2.72 -15.85 -7.58
C ALA A 84 -1.51 -15.50 -6.70
N VAL A 85 -1.47 -14.30 -6.14
CA VAL A 85 -0.42 -13.88 -5.18
C VAL A 85 -0.48 -14.71 -3.91
N ILE A 86 -1.67 -14.93 -3.33
CA ILE A 86 -1.85 -15.76 -2.14
C ILE A 86 -1.34 -17.19 -2.39
N ALA A 87 -1.74 -17.80 -3.51
CA ALA A 87 -1.29 -19.14 -3.87
C ALA A 87 0.23 -19.19 -4.04
N TRP A 88 0.82 -18.23 -4.75
CA TRP A 88 2.27 -18.15 -4.96
C TRP A 88 3.04 -17.99 -3.64
N VAL A 89 2.60 -17.13 -2.72
CA VAL A 89 3.22 -16.97 -1.40
C VAL A 89 3.08 -18.25 -0.58
N ALA A 90 1.89 -18.85 -0.54
CA ALA A 90 1.64 -20.08 0.20
C ALA A 90 2.50 -21.24 -0.30
N ASP A 91 2.64 -21.39 -1.62
CA ASP A 91 3.51 -22.39 -2.24
C ASP A 91 4.99 -22.10 -1.94
N THR A 92 5.42 -20.83 -2.01
CA THR A 92 6.79 -20.41 -1.70
C THR A 92 7.17 -20.72 -0.25
N LEU A 93 6.21 -20.59 0.67
CA LEU A 93 6.37 -20.91 2.09
C LEU A 93 6.07 -22.38 2.43
N ALA A 94 5.79 -23.21 1.42
CA ALA A 94 5.44 -24.63 1.58
C ALA A 94 4.28 -24.87 2.58
N MET A 95 3.26 -24.00 2.55
CA MET A 95 2.07 -24.15 3.37
C MET A 95 1.23 -25.36 2.93
N PRO A 96 0.56 -26.07 3.86
CA PRO A 96 -0.33 -27.18 3.50
C PRO A 96 -1.44 -26.74 2.55
N LEU A 97 -1.73 -27.58 1.54
CA LEU A 97 -2.72 -27.27 0.51
C LEU A 97 -4.14 -27.12 1.07
N ASP A 98 -4.42 -27.85 2.14
CA ASP A 98 -5.70 -27.93 2.84
C ASP A 98 -5.81 -27.00 4.06
N ASP A 99 -4.73 -26.26 4.38
CA ASP A 99 -4.68 -25.32 5.51
C ASP A 99 -4.01 -23.99 5.10
N ARG A 100 -4.60 -23.36 4.08
CA ARG A 100 -4.16 -22.05 3.59
C ARG A 100 -5.35 -21.16 3.24
N TRP A 101 -5.34 -19.96 3.81
CA TRP A 101 -6.25 -18.86 3.53
C TRP A 101 -5.53 -17.55 3.78
N GLY A 102 -5.90 -16.49 3.06
CA GLY A 102 -5.35 -15.16 3.26
C GLY A 102 -5.99 -14.13 2.33
N TYR A 103 -5.54 -12.89 2.44
CA TYR A 103 -5.89 -11.76 1.57
C TYR A 103 -4.67 -10.83 1.45
N VAL A 104 -4.65 -9.97 0.44
CA VAL A 104 -3.54 -9.02 0.24
C VAL A 104 -3.77 -7.76 1.08
N THR A 105 -2.82 -7.44 1.96
CA THR A 105 -2.90 -6.29 2.86
C THR A 105 -2.13 -5.08 2.32
N THR A 106 -2.34 -3.92 2.93
CA THR A 106 -1.60 -2.68 2.63
C THR A 106 -0.20 -2.63 3.26
N GLY A 107 0.08 -3.52 4.21
CA GLY A 107 1.38 -3.60 4.87
C GLY A 107 1.41 -4.61 6.03
N GLY A 108 2.59 -4.73 6.63
CA GLY A 108 2.85 -5.68 7.73
C GLY A 108 2.04 -5.41 8.99
N THR A 109 1.74 -4.14 9.30
CA THR A 109 0.92 -3.77 10.46
C THR A 109 -0.49 -4.36 10.37
N GLU A 110 -1.16 -4.18 9.23
CA GLU A 110 -2.48 -4.76 8.98
C GLU A 110 -2.43 -6.30 9.05
N GLY A 111 -1.41 -6.90 8.42
CA GLY A 111 -1.22 -8.36 8.46
C GLY A 111 -1.06 -8.90 9.89
N ASN A 112 -0.23 -8.25 10.70
CA ASN A 112 -0.04 -8.63 12.10
C ASN A 112 -1.32 -8.49 12.93
N LEU A 113 -2.05 -7.38 12.76
CA LEU A 113 -3.32 -7.16 13.46
C LEU A 113 -4.36 -8.21 13.05
N SER A 114 -4.45 -8.54 11.77
CA SER A 114 -5.37 -9.55 11.26
C SER A 114 -5.04 -10.95 11.78
N ALA A 115 -3.76 -11.31 11.80
CA ALA A 115 -3.29 -12.58 12.36
C ALA A 115 -3.58 -12.68 13.87
N LEU A 116 -3.30 -11.62 14.64
CA LEU A 116 -3.61 -11.56 16.07
C LEU A 116 -5.11 -11.61 16.34
N HIS A 117 -5.92 -10.92 15.53
CA HIS A 117 -7.37 -10.96 15.63
C HIS A 117 -7.90 -12.38 15.40
N THR A 118 -7.41 -13.06 14.37
CA THR A 118 -7.76 -14.46 14.06
C THR A 118 -7.32 -15.40 15.19
N ALA A 119 -6.10 -15.25 15.70
CA ALA A 119 -5.58 -16.03 16.81
C ALA A 119 -6.40 -15.82 18.09
N HIS A 120 -6.82 -14.58 18.38
CA HIS A 120 -7.63 -14.26 19.54
C HIS A 120 -9.03 -14.91 19.49
N HIS A 121 -9.65 -14.98 18.30
CA HIS A 121 -10.92 -15.70 18.14
C HIS A 121 -10.79 -17.18 18.48
N ARG A 122 -9.65 -17.80 18.16
CA ARG A 122 -9.40 -19.22 18.42
C ARG A 122 -8.86 -19.47 19.83
N HIS A 123 -8.13 -18.52 20.40
CA HIS A 123 -7.46 -18.61 21.70
C HIS A 123 -7.62 -17.31 22.51
N PRO A 124 -8.82 -17.05 23.07
CA PRO A 124 -9.14 -15.75 23.69
C PRO A 124 -8.25 -15.36 24.88
N THR A 125 -7.63 -16.34 25.54
CA THR A 125 -6.77 -16.14 26.73
C THR A 125 -5.28 -16.29 26.43
N ALA A 126 -4.89 -16.41 25.15
CA ALA A 126 -3.48 -16.53 24.77
C ALA A 126 -2.70 -15.26 25.15
N ARG A 127 -1.44 -15.45 25.51
CA ARG A 127 -0.51 -14.35 25.81
C ARG A 127 0.31 -14.03 24.56
N ILE A 128 0.47 -12.75 24.25
CA ILE A 128 1.30 -12.27 23.13
C ILE A 128 2.71 -12.02 23.66
N TYR A 129 3.71 -12.45 22.90
CA TYR A 129 5.12 -12.21 23.18
C TYR A 129 5.77 -11.50 21.99
N TYR A 130 6.58 -10.49 22.25
CA TYR A 130 7.33 -9.74 21.25
C TYR A 130 8.62 -9.18 21.89
N SER A 131 9.61 -8.86 21.06
CA SER A 131 10.83 -8.16 21.47
C SER A 131 10.72 -6.66 21.18
N THR A 132 11.40 -5.85 21.99
CA THR A 132 11.59 -4.41 21.78
C THR A 132 12.99 -4.10 21.29
#